data_AF-A0A3P7KDK4-F1
#
_entry.id   AF-A0A3P7KDK4-F1
#
_cell.length_a   1.000
_cell.length_b   1.000
_cell.length_c   1.000
_cell.angle_alpha   90.00
_cell.angle_beta   90.00
_cell.angle_gamma   90.00
#
_symmetry.space_group_name_H-M   'P 1'
#
loop_
_entity.id
_entity.type
_entity.pdbx_description
1 polymer ?
#
loop_
_entity_poly.entity_id
_entity_poly.type
_entity_poly.pdbx_seq_one_letter_code
_entity_poly.pdbx_strand_id
1 'polypeptide(L)'
;MSPQSDQMLTADDQAFIFEATGTLIVFGELGVEQKSIYIGELANKLGERFLTAVTELEAAKSARDAPKTQVIQQYMTNIVGYCSRLSKAFNNANSMQSCRCVDIYMRLLNLFLGHLTTDNSFLLESVRQLAHRLVVCLDSELIPILPSLMSHLAAVSTDLDSMNHLLILSHQIVAKFKKDCLRSGVDFGAILASAARLSMETEPTPALRAQDEAVYRNLIYVRRAFLQLFYTSTTSDMLSEIATGQLFNFICCLTTAIKEIFSFLI
;
A
#
# COMPACT_ATOMS: atom_id res chain seq x y z
N MET A 1 -2.08 18.24 -29.71
CA MET A 1 -3.48 17.91 -29.41
C MET A 1 -3.54 17.56 -27.93
N SER A 2 -4.42 18.21 -27.17
CA SER A 2 -4.55 17.98 -25.72
C SER A 2 -5.06 16.55 -25.48
N PRO A 3 -4.41 15.72 -24.64
CA PRO A 3 -4.84 14.35 -24.37
C PRO A 3 -6.17 14.26 -23.60
N GLN A 4 -6.80 15.39 -23.26
CA GLN A 4 -8.04 15.45 -22.48
C GLN A 4 -9.30 15.72 -23.32
N SER A 5 -9.21 16.09 -24.60
CA SER A 5 -10.39 16.52 -25.37
C SER A 5 -11.28 15.38 -25.89
N ASP A 6 -10.84 14.12 -25.85
CA ASP A 6 -11.57 12.96 -26.41
C ASP A 6 -11.90 11.86 -25.38
N GLN A 7 -11.73 12.10 -24.07
CA GLN A 7 -12.11 11.12 -23.05
C GLN A 7 -13.60 11.21 -22.73
N MET A 8 -14.39 10.29 -23.30
CA MET A 8 -15.83 10.16 -23.01
C MET A 8 -16.12 9.72 -21.56
N LEU A 9 -15.13 9.20 -20.83
CA LEU A 9 -15.28 8.63 -19.48
C LEU A 9 -14.23 9.18 -18.52
N THR A 10 -14.65 9.51 -17.30
CA THR A 10 -13.73 9.93 -16.24
C THR A 10 -12.87 8.76 -15.75
N ALA A 11 -11.81 9.07 -14.97
CA ALA A 11 -10.99 8.02 -14.38
C ALA A 11 -11.79 7.11 -13.44
N ASP A 12 -12.75 7.67 -12.69
CA ASP A 12 -13.62 6.89 -11.80
C ASP A 12 -14.60 6.02 -12.57
N ASP A 13 -15.15 6.51 -13.69
CA ASP A 13 -16.02 5.70 -14.56
C ASP A 13 -15.26 4.49 -15.12
N GLN A 14 -14.01 4.71 -15.57
CA GLN A 14 -13.15 3.63 -16.05
C GLN A 14 -12.83 2.62 -14.93
N ALA A 15 -12.59 3.09 -13.70
CA ALA A 15 -12.40 2.22 -12.54
C ALA A 15 -13.61 1.31 -12.28
N PHE A 16 -14.83 1.83 -12.42
CA PHE A 16 -16.05 1.01 -12.32
C PHE A 16 -16.19 0.00 -13.46
N ILE A 17 -15.76 0.35 -14.67
CA ILE A 17 -15.75 -0.60 -15.80
C ILE A 17 -14.81 -1.77 -15.48
N PHE A 18 -13.59 -1.53 -15.00
CA PHE A 18 -12.67 -2.62 -14.61
C PHE A 18 -13.25 -3.49 -13.48
N GLU A 19 -13.91 -2.90 -12.49
CA GLU A 19 -14.58 -3.63 -11.40
C GLU A 19 -15.74 -4.50 -11.95
N ALA A 20 -16.57 -3.94 -12.83
CA ALA A 20 -17.68 -4.65 -13.46
C ALA A 20 -17.20 -5.77 -14.40
N THR A 21 -16.21 -5.51 -15.24
CA THR A 21 -15.62 -6.51 -16.15
C THR A 21 -14.99 -7.65 -15.37
N GLY A 22 -14.21 -7.36 -14.31
CA GLY A 22 -13.67 -8.39 -13.43
C GLY A 22 -14.76 -9.26 -12.83
N THR A 23 -15.85 -8.64 -12.37
CA THR A 23 -17.00 -9.34 -11.79
C THR A 23 -17.66 -10.26 -12.82
N LEU A 24 -17.89 -9.79 -14.05
CA LEU A 24 -18.46 -10.60 -15.13
C LEU A 24 -17.60 -11.83 -15.46
N ILE A 25 -16.26 -11.67 -15.47
CA ILE A 25 -15.35 -12.78 -15.74
C ILE A 25 -15.36 -13.78 -14.58
N VAL A 26 -15.17 -13.30 -13.35
CA VAL A 26 -15.00 -14.18 -12.18
C VAL A 26 -16.30 -14.91 -11.81
N PHE A 27 -17.44 -14.24 -11.92
CA PHE A 27 -18.76 -14.81 -11.58
C PHE A 27 -19.51 -15.36 -12.79
N GLY A 28 -19.01 -15.16 -14.01
CA GLY A 28 -19.56 -15.78 -15.20
C GLY A 28 -19.39 -17.30 -15.21
N GLU A 29 -20.21 -17.97 -16.02
CA GLU A 29 -20.15 -19.41 -16.31
C GLU A 29 -18.97 -19.75 -17.23
N LEU A 30 -17.77 -19.34 -16.83
CA LEU A 30 -16.52 -19.58 -17.54
C LEU A 30 -15.70 -20.67 -16.85
N GLY A 31 -14.97 -21.46 -17.64
CA GLY A 31 -13.96 -22.36 -17.10
C GLY A 31 -12.81 -21.58 -16.45
N VAL A 32 -12.12 -22.19 -15.48
CA VAL A 32 -11.02 -21.55 -14.73
C VAL A 32 -9.91 -21.02 -15.65
N GLU A 33 -9.58 -21.75 -16.72
CA GLU A 33 -8.60 -21.31 -17.71
C GLU A 33 -9.03 -20.03 -18.45
N GLN A 34 -10.30 -19.96 -18.86
CA GLN A 34 -10.82 -18.78 -19.55
C GLN A 34 -10.85 -17.56 -18.63
N LYS A 35 -11.17 -17.76 -17.34
CA LYS A 35 -11.08 -16.69 -16.33
C LYS A 35 -9.65 -16.15 -16.22
N SER A 36 -8.67 -17.04 -16.10
CA SER A 36 -7.25 -16.67 -16.04
C SER A 36 -6.79 -15.94 -17.30
N ILE A 37 -7.18 -16.40 -18.49
CA ILE A 37 -6.84 -15.75 -19.77
C ILE A 37 -7.42 -14.34 -19.84
N TYR A 38 -8.72 -14.15 -19.61
CA TYR A 38 -9.34 -12.82 -19.76
C TYR A 38 -8.86 -11.83 -18.71
N ILE A 39 -8.70 -12.25 -17.44
CA ILE A 39 -8.09 -11.41 -16.42
C ILE A 39 -6.65 -11.09 -16.80
N GLY A 40 -5.91 -12.07 -17.31
CA GLY A 40 -4.53 -11.92 -17.76
C GLY A 40 -4.39 -10.91 -18.89
N GLU A 41 -5.26 -10.94 -19.90
CA GLU A 41 -5.25 -9.96 -21.00
C GLU A 41 -5.46 -8.53 -20.49
N LEU A 42 -6.46 -8.31 -19.62
CA LEU A 42 -6.73 -6.99 -19.03
C LEU A 42 -5.56 -6.51 -18.18
N ALA A 43 -5.07 -7.36 -17.29
CA ALA A 43 -3.95 -7.08 -16.40
C ALA A 43 -2.66 -6.78 -17.17
N ASN A 44 -2.33 -7.60 -18.16
CA ASN A 44 -1.15 -7.39 -19.01
C ASN A 44 -1.26 -6.08 -19.78
N LYS A 45 -2.45 -5.73 -20.29
CA LYS A 45 -2.65 -4.45 -20.98
C LYS A 45 -2.43 -3.26 -20.05
N LEU A 46 -2.89 -3.33 -18.81
CA LEU A 46 -2.61 -2.31 -17.79
C LEU A 46 -1.10 -2.20 -17.53
N GLY A 47 -0.38 -3.32 -17.41
CA GLY A 47 1.07 -3.35 -17.27
C GLY A 47 1.82 -2.73 -18.45
N GLU A 48 1.43 -3.04 -19.69
CA GLU A 48 2.00 -2.43 -20.90
C GLU A 48 1.80 -0.92 -20.95
N ARG A 49 0.58 -0.46 -20.61
CA ARG A 49 0.27 0.98 -20.56
C ARG A 49 1.08 1.68 -19.48
N PHE A 50 1.29 1.03 -18.33
CA PHE A 50 2.13 1.55 -17.27
C PHE A 50 3.58 1.73 -17.73
N LEU A 51 4.18 0.72 -18.37
CA LEU A 51 5.55 0.79 -18.90
C LEU A 51 5.72 1.87 -19.98
N THR A 52 4.70 2.04 -20.82
CA THR A 52 4.68 3.13 -21.80
C THR A 52 4.69 4.48 -21.10
N ALA A 53 3.83 4.65 -20.08
CA ALA A 53 3.77 5.87 -19.28
C ALA A 53 5.07 6.16 -18.50
N VAL A 54 5.79 5.14 -18.03
CA VAL A 54 7.14 5.30 -17.44
C VAL A 54 8.09 5.96 -18.44
N THR A 55 8.13 5.45 -19.68
CA THR A 55 9.00 6.00 -20.72
C THR A 55 8.63 7.45 -21.06
N GLU A 56 7.33 7.74 -21.15
CA GLU A 56 6.82 9.09 -21.40
C GLU A 56 7.10 10.05 -20.24
N LEU A 57 7.04 9.57 -18.99
CA LEU A 57 7.32 10.34 -17.79
C LEU A 57 8.78 10.79 -17.79
N GLU A 58 9.72 9.89 -18.07
CA GLU A 58 11.14 10.21 -18.12
C GLU A 58 11.48 11.20 -19.24
N ALA A 59 10.82 11.06 -20.40
CA ALA A 59 10.94 12.05 -21.48
C ALA A 59 10.38 13.43 -21.08
N ALA A 60 9.23 13.47 -20.38
CA ALA A 60 8.62 14.71 -19.92
C ALA A 60 9.46 15.41 -18.84
N LYS A 61 10.02 14.64 -17.87
CA LYS A 61 10.96 15.14 -16.86
C LYS A 61 12.21 15.72 -17.51
N SER A 62 12.78 15.02 -18.50
CA SER A 62 13.97 15.47 -19.25
C SER A 62 13.71 16.77 -20.02
N ALA A 63 12.51 16.92 -20.59
CA ALA A 63 12.07 18.14 -21.25
C ALA A 63 11.62 19.26 -20.29
N ARG A 64 11.59 18.99 -18.98
CA ARG A 64 11.09 19.90 -17.92
C ARG A 64 9.64 20.37 -18.16
N ASP A 65 8.82 19.50 -18.75
CA ASP A 65 7.41 19.75 -19.02
C ASP A 65 6.57 19.35 -17.79
N ALA A 66 6.42 20.28 -16.84
CA ALA A 66 5.72 20.02 -15.58
C ALA A 66 4.23 19.67 -15.77
N PRO A 67 3.44 20.38 -16.62
CA PRO A 67 2.05 19.99 -16.89
C PRO A 67 1.93 18.57 -17.43
N LYS A 68 2.77 18.20 -18.41
CA LYS A 68 2.76 16.84 -18.97
C LYS A 68 3.18 15.79 -17.95
N THR A 69 4.19 16.11 -17.13
CA THR A 69 4.63 15.24 -16.03
C THR A 69 3.47 14.93 -15.09
N GLN A 70 2.72 15.94 -14.64
CA GLN A 70 1.58 15.75 -13.74
C GLN A 70 0.47 14.89 -14.36
N VAL A 71 0.16 15.11 -15.64
CA VAL A 71 -0.86 14.30 -16.36
C VAL A 71 -0.43 12.83 -16.44
N ILE A 72 0.84 12.55 -16.75
CA ILE A 72 1.36 11.18 -16.83
C ILE A 72 1.39 10.53 -15.45
N GLN A 73 1.80 11.25 -14.41
CA GLN A 73 1.78 10.77 -13.03
C GLN A 73 0.36 10.34 -12.61
N GLN A 74 -0.64 11.20 -12.86
CA GLN A 74 -2.04 10.86 -12.57
C GLN A 74 -2.51 9.64 -13.37
N TYR A 75 -2.13 9.55 -14.65
CA TYR A 75 -2.47 8.40 -15.49
C TYR A 75 -1.87 7.09 -14.96
N MET A 76 -0.61 7.11 -14.51
CA MET A 76 0.03 5.95 -13.88
C MET A 76 -0.65 5.55 -12.57
N THR A 77 -1.00 6.51 -11.70
CA THR A 77 -1.77 6.26 -10.48
C THR A 77 -3.13 5.63 -10.79
N ASN A 78 -3.81 6.10 -11.84
CA ASN A 78 -5.08 5.53 -12.29
C ASN A 78 -4.93 4.09 -12.75
N ILE A 79 -3.87 3.74 -13.48
CA ILE A 79 -3.60 2.35 -13.91
C ILE A 79 -3.48 1.41 -12.72
N VAL A 80 -2.71 1.78 -11.69
CA VAL A 80 -2.58 0.98 -10.46
C VAL A 80 -3.94 0.88 -9.75
N GLY A 81 -4.69 1.99 -9.72
CA GLY A 81 -6.07 2.01 -9.21
C GLY A 81 -7.01 1.06 -9.96
N TYR A 82 -6.91 0.96 -11.28
CA TYR A 82 -7.68 0.02 -12.10
C TYR A 82 -7.33 -1.43 -11.78
N CYS A 83 -6.06 -1.76 -11.56
CA CYS A 83 -5.65 -3.08 -11.07
C CYS A 83 -6.27 -3.41 -9.70
N SER A 84 -6.28 -2.43 -8.79
CA SER A 84 -6.91 -2.57 -7.47
C SER A 84 -8.42 -2.81 -7.59
N ARG A 85 -9.10 -2.08 -8.47
CA ARG A 85 -10.54 -2.24 -8.74
C ARG A 85 -10.87 -3.58 -9.39
N LEU A 86 -10.07 -4.00 -10.37
CA LEU A 86 -10.20 -5.33 -10.99
C LEU A 86 -10.06 -6.46 -9.95
N SER A 87 -9.19 -6.28 -8.95
CA SER A 87 -9.00 -7.27 -7.87
C SER A 87 -10.23 -7.45 -6.97
N LYS A 88 -11.21 -6.54 -7.03
CA LYS A 88 -12.45 -6.63 -6.23
C LYS A 88 -13.37 -7.78 -6.63
N ALA A 89 -13.23 -8.25 -7.86
CA ALA A 89 -13.97 -9.42 -8.32
C ALA A 89 -13.62 -10.70 -7.52
N PHE A 90 -12.42 -10.76 -6.92
CA PHE A 90 -11.99 -11.91 -6.13
C PHE A 90 -12.40 -11.78 -4.66
N ASN A 91 -12.85 -12.89 -4.10
CA ASN A 91 -13.22 -13.02 -2.69
C ASN A 91 -12.85 -14.42 -2.18
N ASN A 92 -13.28 -14.77 -0.96
CA ASN A 92 -12.94 -16.07 -0.36
C ASN A 92 -13.51 -17.27 -1.13
N ALA A 93 -14.64 -17.12 -1.84
CA ALA A 93 -15.24 -18.19 -2.63
C ALA A 93 -14.61 -18.30 -4.03
N ASN A 94 -14.30 -17.16 -4.64
CA ASN A 94 -13.62 -17.06 -5.93
C ASN A 94 -12.28 -16.35 -5.73
N SER A 95 -11.32 -17.05 -5.13
CA SER A 95 -10.00 -16.49 -4.86
C SER A 95 -9.17 -16.39 -6.14
N MET A 96 -8.09 -15.60 -6.09
CA MET A 96 -7.15 -15.56 -7.21
C MET A 96 -6.50 -16.93 -7.44
N GLN A 97 -6.34 -17.73 -6.39
CA GLN A 97 -5.84 -19.10 -6.48
C GLN A 97 -6.81 -20.01 -7.23
N SER A 98 -8.11 -19.99 -6.87
CA SER A 98 -9.12 -20.82 -7.53
C SER A 98 -9.38 -20.40 -8.98
N CYS A 99 -9.10 -19.15 -9.31
CA CYS A 99 -9.19 -18.61 -10.67
C CYS A 99 -7.88 -18.69 -11.48
N ARG A 100 -6.78 -19.23 -10.91
CA ARG A 100 -5.43 -19.26 -11.50
C ARG A 100 -4.93 -17.88 -11.96
N CYS A 101 -5.16 -16.86 -11.13
CA CYS A 101 -4.76 -15.47 -11.37
C CYS A 101 -3.62 -14.98 -10.47
N VAL A 102 -3.05 -15.84 -9.61
CA VAL A 102 -1.99 -15.47 -8.64
C VAL A 102 -0.79 -14.85 -9.35
N ASP A 103 -0.22 -15.56 -10.34
CA ASP A 103 0.98 -15.10 -11.06
C ASP A 103 0.78 -13.76 -11.78
N ILE A 104 -0.42 -13.54 -12.30
CA ILE A 104 -0.81 -12.30 -12.99
C ILE A 104 -0.68 -11.11 -12.03
N TYR A 105 -1.27 -11.22 -10.83
CA TYR A 105 -1.23 -10.15 -9.84
C TYR A 105 0.14 -10.01 -9.17
N MET A 106 0.87 -11.10 -8.98
CA MET A 106 2.25 -11.05 -8.49
C MET A 106 3.18 -10.32 -9.45
N ARG A 107 3.05 -10.58 -10.76
CA ARG A 107 3.81 -9.89 -11.79
C ARG A 107 3.49 -8.39 -11.81
N LEU A 108 2.21 -8.02 -11.73
CA LEU A 108 1.79 -6.62 -11.68
C LEU A 108 2.28 -5.91 -10.41
N LEU A 109 2.18 -6.56 -9.25
CA LEU A 109 2.66 -5.98 -8.01
C LEU A 109 4.18 -5.72 -8.09
N ASN A 110 4.97 -6.69 -8.56
CA ASN A 110 6.41 -6.51 -8.76
C ASN A 110 6.72 -5.37 -9.74
N LEU A 111 5.96 -5.26 -10.84
CA LEU A 111 6.13 -4.18 -11.81
C LEU A 111 5.93 -2.80 -11.15
N PHE A 112 4.87 -2.64 -10.36
CA PHE A 112 4.57 -1.37 -9.70
C PHE A 112 5.57 -1.06 -8.58
N LEU A 113 5.95 -2.06 -7.79
CA LEU A 113 6.98 -1.89 -6.74
C LEU A 113 8.33 -1.48 -7.33
N GLY A 114 8.73 -2.06 -8.47
CA GLY A 114 9.97 -1.71 -9.15
C GLY A 114 10.04 -0.25 -9.62
N HIS A 115 8.92 0.46 -9.67
CA HIS A 115 8.85 1.89 -10.02
C HIS A 115 8.43 2.78 -8.84
N LEU A 116 8.12 2.20 -7.68
CA LEU A 116 7.82 2.94 -6.46
C LEU A 116 9.14 3.33 -5.78
N THR A 117 9.60 4.54 -6.08
CA THR A 117 10.81 5.14 -5.52
C THR A 117 10.49 6.48 -4.87
N THR A 118 11.46 7.08 -4.19
CA THR A 118 11.32 8.44 -3.64
C THR A 118 10.98 9.47 -4.71
N ASP A 119 11.54 9.32 -5.92
CA ASP A 119 11.29 10.21 -7.06
C ASP A 119 9.90 10.00 -7.68
N ASN A 120 9.32 8.83 -7.48
CA ASN A 120 8.00 8.45 -7.98
C ASN A 120 7.02 8.19 -6.83
N SER A 121 7.14 8.95 -5.73
CA SER A 121 6.33 8.79 -4.52
C SER A 121 4.83 9.02 -4.75
N PHE A 122 4.44 9.67 -5.85
CA PHE A 122 3.04 9.84 -6.27
C PHE A 122 2.30 8.50 -6.47
N LEU A 123 3.02 7.39 -6.69
CA LEU A 123 2.44 6.05 -6.82
C LEU A 123 2.02 5.44 -5.47
N LEU A 124 2.60 5.92 -4.37
CA LEU A 124 2.56 5.29 -3.05
C LEU A 124 1.14 4.91 -2.62
N GLU A 125 0.20 5.86 -2.71
CA GLU A 125 -1.16 5.63 -2.26
C GLU A 125 -1.87 4.56 -3.10
N SER A 126 -1.76 4.61 -4.43
CA SER A 126 -2.37 3.62 -5.30
C SER A 126 -1.80 2.20 -5.12
N VAL A 127 -0.47 2.09 -4.95
CA VAL A 127 0.20 0.82 -4.69
C VAL A 127 -0.21 0.26 -3.33
N ARG A 128 -0.33 1.13 -2.32
CA ARG A 128 -0.79 0.74 -0.97
C ARG A 128 -2.23 0.25 -0.98
N GLN A 129 -3.14 0.92 -1.70
CA GLN A 129 -4.53 0.48 -1.87
C GLN A 129 -4.61 -0.90 -2.53
N LEU A 130 -3.80 -1.14 -3.56
CA LEU A 130 -3.67 -2.46 -4.18
C LEU A 130 -3.14 -3.49 -3.15
N ALA A 131 -2.09 -3.16 -2.40
CA ALA A 131 -1.53 -4.04 -1.38
C ALA A 131 -2.57 -4.48 -0.34
N HIS A 132 -3.38 -3.54 0.19
CA HIS A 132 -4.48 -3.85 1.12
C HIS A 132 -5.47 -4.88 0.55
N ARG A 133 -5.78 -4.78 -0.76
CA ARG A 133 -6.64 -5.74 -1.46
C ARG A 133 -5.96 -7.09 -1.63
N LEU A 134 -4.69 -7.11 -2.00
CA LEU A 134 -3.93 -8.34 -2.22
C LEU A 134 -3.71 -9.15 -0.94
N VAL A 135 -3.60 -8.50 0.23
CA VAL A 135 -3.62 -9.20 1.53
C VAL A 135 -4.88 -10.06 1.71
N VAL A 136 -6.01 -9.63 1.14
CA VAL A 136 -7.27 -10.37 1.20
C VAL A 136 -7.36 -11.42 0.09
N CYS A 137 -6.99 -11.08 -1.14
CA CYS A 137 -7.29 -11.91 -2.32
C CYS A 137 -6.21 -12.94 -2.69
N LEU A 138 -4.94 -12.69 -2.34
CA LEU A 138 -3.83 -13.64 -2.55
C LEU A 138 -3.62 -14.56 -1.34
N ASP A 139 -4.10 -14.18 -0.16
CA ASP A 139 -3.92 -14.91 1.10
C ASP A 139 -2.44 -15.35 1.29
N SER A 140 -2.18 -16.62 1.60
CA SER A 140 -0.83 -17.14 1.87
C SER A 140 0.14 -16.97 0.69
N GLU A 141 -0.37 -16.83 -0.54
CA GLU A 141 0.47 -16.62 -1.72
C GLU A 141 1.21 -15.29 -1.65
N LEU A 142 0.73 -14.30 -0.88
CA LEU A 142 1.42 -13.00 -0.73
C LEU A 142 2.71 -13.11 0.11
N ILE A 143 2.85 -14.11 0.97
CA ILE A 143 3.95 -14.22 1.94
C ILE A 143 5.34 -14.08 1.30
N PRO A 144 5.67 -14.74 0.17
CA PRO A 144 6.99 -14.67 -0.44
C PRO A 144 7.41 -13.28 -0.94
N ILE A 145 6.44 -12.42 -1.29
CA ILE A 145 6.71 -11.06 -1.79
C ILE A 145 6.65 -9.99 -0.70
N LEU A 146 6.14 -10.32 0.50
CA LEU A 146 6.02 -9.38 1.61
C LEU A 146 7.31 -8.59 1.92
N PRO A 147 8.52 -9.16 1.91
CA PRO A 147 9.74 -8.41 2.21
C PRO A 147 9.98 -7.29 1.21
N SER A 148 9.83 -7.61 -0.08
CA SER A 148 9.96 -6.63 -1.15
C SER A 148 8.89 -5.56 -1.04
N LEU A 149 7.62 -5.96 -0.87
CA LEU A 149 6.49 -5.04 -0.71
C LEU A 149 6.71 -4.06 0.45
N MET A 150 7.02 -4.59 1.64
CA MET A 150 7.19 -3.77 2.84
C MET A 150 8.41 -2.87 2.76
N SER A 151 9.51 -3.35 2.15
CA SER A 151 10.72 -2.55 1.96
C SER A 151 10.48 -1.33 1.05
N HIS A 152 9.83 -1.51 -0.11
CA HIS A 152 9.54 -0.39 -1.01
C HIS A 152 8.55 0.61 -0.38
N LEU A 153 7.50 0.13 0.29
CA LEU A 153 6.55 1.01 0.96
C LEU A 153 7.18 1.78 2.12
N ALA A 154 8.04 1.13 2.91
CA ALA A 154 8.77 1.77 4.01
C ALA A 154 9.77 2.82 3.51
N ALA A 155 10.46 2.56 2.39
CA ALA A 155 11.43 3.49 1.82
C ALA A 155 10.80 4.83 1.37
N VAL A 156 9.54 4.82 0.95
CA VAL A 156 8.84 6.02 0.47
C VAL A 156 7.95 6.67 1.55
N SER A 157 7.62 5.94 2.62
CA SER A 157 6.77 6.47 3.71
C SER A 157 7.60 7.27 4.72
N THR A 158 7.92 8.53 4.38
CA THR A 158 8.85 9.36 5.15
C THR A 158 8.20 10.39 6.06
N ASP A 159 6.88 10.61 5.95
CA ASP A 159 6.12 11.60 6.72
C ASP A 159 5.06 10.93 7.61
N LEU A 160 4.45 11.70 8.53
CA LEU A 160 3.50 11.15 9.50
C LEU A 160 2.24 10.54 8.85
N ASP A 161 1.76 11.12 7.74
CA ASP A 161 0.57 10.62 7.04
C ASP A 161 0.88 9.28 6.36
N SER A 162 1.93 9.25 5.54
CA SER A 162 2.34 8.04 4.84
C SER A 162 2.77 6.91 5.79
N MET A 163 3.44 7.25 6.91
CA MET A 163 3.81 6.30 7.96
C MET A 163 2.60 5.72 8.66
N ASN A 164 1.58 6.52 8.99
CA ASN A 164 0.33 6.02 9.58
C ASN A 164 -0.30 4.96 8.66
N HIS A 165 -0.39 5.24 7.37
CA HIS A 165 -0.92 4.30 6.39
C HIS A 165 -0.08 3.02 6.25
N LEU A 166 1.25 3.11 6.31
CA LEU A 166 2.14 1.94 6.34
C LEU A 166 1.90 1.06 7.58
N LEU A 167 1.72 1.67 8.75
CA LEU A 167 1.44 0.96 9.99
C LEU A 167 0.09 0.23 9.94
N ILE A 168 -0.93 0.84 9.34
CA ILE A 168 -2.25 0.21 9.15
C ILE A 168 -2.14 -1.02 8.24
N LEU A 169 -1.40 -0.95 7.14
CA LEU A 169 -1.15 -2.10 6.27
C LEU A 169 -0.35 -3.19 7.00
N SER A 170 0.71 -2.80 7.72
CA SER A 170 1.51 -3.72 8.52
C SER A 170 0.65 -4.46 9.54
N HIS A 171 -0.26 -3.74 10.21
CA HIS A 171 -1.22 -4.32 11.13
C HIS A 171 -2.15 -5.32 10.45
N GLN A 172 -2.68 -5.00 9.26
CA GLN A 172 -3.52 -5.93 8.49
C GLN A 172 -2.77 -7.22 8.14
N ILE A 173 -1.52 -7.10 7.70
CA ILE A 173 -0.65 -8.23 7.33
C ILE A 173 -0.39 -9.11 8.56
N VAL A 174 0.05 -8.52 9.68
CA VAL A 174 0.31 -9.26 10.93
C VAL A 174 -0.95 -9.92 11.47
N ALA A 175 -2.09 -9.22 11.46
CA ALA A 175 -3.36 -9.79 11.91
C ALA A 175 -3.80 -10.99 11.05
N LYS A 176 -3.56 -10.94 9.73
CA LYS A 176 -3.96 -11.97 8.76
C LYS A 176 -3.03 -13.19 8.80
N PHE A 177 -1.72 -12.98 8.73
CA PHE A 177 -0.75 -14.08 8.57
C PHE A 177 -0.01 -14.45 9.87
N LYS A 178 -0.08 -13.62 10.92
CA LYS A 178 0.50 -13.91 12.25
C LYS A 178 1.96 -14.37 12.12
N LYS A 179 2.34 -15.48 12.78
CA LYS A 179 3.70 -16.05 12.74
C LYS A 179 4.18 -16.41 11.33
N ASP A 180 3.30 -16.66 10.37
CA ASP A 180 3.73 -16.98 9.01
C ASP A 180 4.42 -15.77 8.34
N CYS A 181 4.15 -14.54 8.79
CA CYS A 181 4.92 -13.36 8.42
C CYS A 181 6.41 -13.52 8.71
N LEU A 182 6.80 -14.19 9.80
CA LEU A 182 8.20 -14.34 10.18
C LEU A 182 8.98 -15.15 9.13
N ARG A 183 8.31 -16.08 8.44
CA ARG A 183 8.91 -16.87 7.36
C ARG A 183 9.22 -16.04 6.12
N SER A 184 8.54 -14.91 5.94
CA SER A 184 8.80 -14.01 4.81
C SER A 184 10.15 -13.32 4.95
N GLY A 185 10.59 -12.98 6.17
CA GLY A 185 11.78 -12.17 6.41
C GLY A 185 11.51 -10.66 6.46
N VAL A 186 10.25 -10.22 6.57
CA VAL A 186 9.92 -8.81 6.85
C VAL A 186 10.37 -8.43 8.26
N ASP A 187 11.13 -7.34 8.36
CA ASP A 187 11.48 -6.72 9.63
C ASP A 187 10.43 -5.69 10.08
N PHE A 188 9.37 -6.17 10.75
CA PHE A 188 8.36 -5.29 11.35
C PHE A 188 8.92 -4.46 12.52
N GLY A 189 10.03 -4.88 13.14
CA GLY A 189 10.72 -4.13 14.17
C GLY A 189 11.34 -2.85 13.63
N ALA A 190 11.97 -2.91 12.45
CA ALA A 190 12.51 -1.74 11.76
C ALA A 190 11.41 -0.73 11.37
N ILE A 191 10.23 -1.21 10.95
CA ILE A 191 9.07 -0.35 10.64
C ILE A 191 8.60 0.37 11.91
N LEU A 192 8.38 -0.38 12.99
CA LEU A 192 8.00 0.20 14.29
C LEU A 192 9.05 1.20 14.80
N ALA A 193 10.33 0.87 14.71
CA ALA A 193 11.41 1.77 15.11
C ALA A 193 11.44 3.06 14.28
N SER A 194 11.15 2.97 12.98
CA SER A 194 11.08 4.14 12.08
C SER A 194 9.90 5.03 12.41
N ALA A 195 8.73 4.45 12.65
CA ALA A 195 7.55 5.18 13.14
C ALA A 195 7.81 5.85 14.50
N ALA A 196 8.51 5.16 15.40
CA ALA A 196 8.87 5.70 16.71
C ALA A 196 9.77 6.92 16.61
N ARG A 197 10.84 6.84 15.80
CA ARG A 197 11.74 7.98 15.56
C ARG A 197 10.99 9.19 15.02
N LEU A 198 10.20 8.99 13.97
CA LEU A 198 9.40 10.05 13.35
C LEU A 198 8.42 10.70 14.35
N SER A 199 7.83 9.88 15.23
CA SER A 199 6.91 10.36 16.27
C SER A 199 7.59 11.10 17.42
N MET A 200 8.87 10.82 17.70
CA MET A 200 9.66 11.49 18.73
C MET A 200 10.23 12.82 18.24
N GLU A 201 10.59 12.91 16.97
CA GLU A 201 11.02 14.16 16.33
C GLU A 201 9.90 15.22 16.33
N THR A 202 8.65 14.78 16.44
CA THR A 202 7.47 15.66 16.51
C THR A 202 6.90 15.71 17.93
N GLU A 203 7.21 16.76 18.70
CA GLU A 203 6.68 16.92 20.06
C GLU A 203 5.18 17.29 20.05
N PRO A 204 4.32 16.58 20.82
CA PRO A 204 2.87 16.78 20.86
C PRO A 204 2.50 17.97 21.76
N THR A 205 2.94 19.18 21.43
CA THR A 205 2.69 20.36 22.27
C THR A 205 1.35 21.04 21.93
N PRO A 206 0.70 21.72 22.90
CA PRO A 206 -0.45 22.58 22.60
C PRO A 206 -0.13 23.67 21.58
N ALA A 207 1.13 24.12 21.54
CA ALA A 207 1.62 25.07 20.54
C ALA A 207 1.64 24.48 19.13
N LEU A 208 2.11 23.23 18.97
CA LEU A 208 2.05 22.53 17.68
C LEU A 208 0.60 22.40 17.19
N ARG A 209 -0.33 22.02 18.07
CA ARG A 209 -1.76 21.92 17.71
C ARG A 209 -2.34 23.25 17.21
N ALA A 210 -1.95 24.35 17.83
CA ALA A 210 -2.42 25.68 17.43
C ALA A 210 -1.79 26.17 16.11
N GLN A 211 -0.59 25.71 15.78
CA GLN A 211 0.13 26.10 14.56
C GLN A 211 -0.25 25.23 13.36
N ASP A 212 -0.31 23.91 13.54
CA ASP A 212 -0.58 22.94 12.49
C ASP A 212 -1.40 21.76 13.03
N GLU A 213 -2.73 21.91 12.95
CA GLU A 213 -3.67 20.89 13.38
C GLU A 213 -3.54 19.58 12.58
N ALA A 214 -3.15 19.66 11.31
CA ALA A 214 -3.02 18.48 10.44
C ALA A 214 -1.83 17.62 10.88
N VAL A 215 -0.67 18.23 11.13
CA VAL A 215 0.51 17.55 11.65
C VAL A 215 0.24 16.95 13.03
N TYR A 216 -0.40 17.73 13.92
CA TYR A 216 -0.79 17.23 15.24
C TYR A 216 -1.69 15.99 15.15
N ARG A 217 -2.72 16.02 14.29
CA ARG A 217 -3.62 14.89 14.07
C ARG A 217 -2.88 13.67 13.51
N ASN A 218 -2.01 13.85 12.54
CA ASN A 218 -1.25 12.76 11.93
C ASN A 218 -0.28 12.13 12.94
N LEU A 219 0.33 12.91 13.84
CA LEU A 219 1.12 12.40 14.95
C LEU A 219 0.30 11.46 15.85
N ILE A 220 -0.92 11.86 16.23
CA ILE A 220 -1.81 11.02 17.03
C ILE A 220 -2.18 9.73 16.28
N TYR A 221 -2.43 9.80 14.97
CA TYR A 221 -2.71 8.61 14.16
C TYR A 221 -1.53 7.64 14.08
N VAL A 222 -0.31 8.13 13.85
CA VAL A 222 0.91 7.30 13.88
C VAL A 222 1.05 6.59 15.22
N ARG A 223 0.91 7.31 16.34
CA ARG A 223 1.05 6.71 17.68
C ARG A 223 -0.03 5.66 17.96
N ARG A 224 -1.26 5.90 17.51
CA ARG A 224 -2.35 4.93 17.61
C ARG A 224 -2.09 3.68 16.75
N ALA A 225 -1.69 3.86 15.49
CA ALA A 225 -1.40 2.76 14.57
C ALA A 225 -0.19 1.94 15.04
N PHE A 226 0.84 2.60 15.59
CA PHE A 226 1.98 1.95 16.24
C PHE A 226 1.52 1.03 17.36
N LEU A 227 0.68 1.54 18.27
CA LEU A 227 0.14 0.76 19.39
C LEU A 227 -0.69 -0.44 18.92
N GLN A 228 -1.51 -0.26 17.88
CA GLN A 228 -2.29 -1.34 17.29
C GLN A 228 -1.38 -2.43 16.72
N LEU A 229 -0.38 -2.06 15.92
CA LEU A 229 0.58 -3.02 15.36
C LEU A 229 1.36 -3.73 16.47
N PHE A 230 1.83 -3.00 17.48
CA PHE A 230 2.56 -3.57 18.61
C PHE A 230 1.72 -4.57 19.42
N TYR A 231 0.47 -4.21 19.72
CA TYR A 231 -0.47 -5.09 20.42
C TYR A 231 -0.79 -6.35 19.61
N THR A 232 -1.09 -6.20 18.31
CA THR A 232 -1.37 -7.33 17.42
C THR A 232 -0.15 -8.24 17.26
N SER A 233 1.05 -7.66 17.21
CA SER A 233 2.32 -8.42 17.20
C SER A 233 2.53 -9.23 18.48
N THR A 234 2.18 -8.65 19.63
CA THR A 234 2.26 -9.33 20.93
C THR A 234 1.27 -10.48 21.04
N THR A 235 0.02 -10.25 20.67
CA THR A 235 -1.04 -11.27 20.69
C THR A 235 -0.88 -12.35 19.61
N SER A 236 -0.08 -12.07 18.59
CA SER A 236 0.32 -13.04 17.56
C SER A 236 1.63 -13.76 17.87
N ASP A 237 2.17 -13.62 19.10
CA ASP A 237 3.44 -14.20 19.56
C ASP A 237 4.64 -13.89 18.63
N MET A 238 4.65 -12.70 18.01
CA MET A 238 5.76 -12.23 17.17
C MET A 238 6.73 -11.33 17.95
N LEU A 239 6.44 -11.04 19.21
CA LEU A 239 7.16 -10.05 20.01
C LEU A 239 8.64 -10.38 20.18
N SER A 240 9.01 -11.65 20.40
CA SER A 240 10.41 -12.04 20.59
C SER A 240 11.30 -11.76 19.38
N GLU A 241 10.73 -11.82 18.18
CA GLU A 241 11.42 -11.57 16.91
C GLU A 241 11.42 -10.09 16.54
N ILE A 242 10.34 -9.38 16.86
CA ILE A 242 10.21 -7.93 16.59
C ILE A 242 11.02 -7.10 17.60
N ALA A 243 11.15 -7.58 18.83
CA ALA A 243 11.78 -6.86 19.93
C ALA A 243 13.29 -7.13 20.05
N THR A 244 14.00 -7.13 18.92
CA THR A 244 15.47 -7.18 18.91
C THR A 244 16.06 -5.75 18.95
N GLY A 245 16.93 -5.47 19.91
CA GLY A 245 17.76 -4.26 19.94
C GLY A 245 17.01 -2.94 20.20
N GLN A 246 17.23 -1.94 19.32
CA GLN A 246 16.88 -0.52 19.51
C GLN A 246 15.38 -0.25 19.77
N LEU A 247 14.48 -1.14 19.35
CA LEU A 247 13.04 -0.99 19.54
C LEU A 247 12.63 -0.88 21.02
N PHE A 248 13.30 -1.59 21.93
CA PHE A 248 13.02 -1.49 23.37
C PHE A 248 13.26 -0.09 23.93
N ASN A 249 14.33 0.58 23.49
CA ASN A 249 14.62 1.96 23.89
C ASN A 249 13.51 2.91 23.43
N PHE A 250 13.02 2.72 22.20
CA PHE A 250 11.92 3.51 21.65
C PHE A 250 10.59 3.22 22.34
N ILE A 251 10.29 1.96 22.68
CA ILE A 251 9.07 1.59 23.41
C ILE A 251 9.04 2.28 24.77
N CYS A 252 10.15 2.33 25.52
CA CYS A 252 10.21 3.05 26.79
C CYS A 252 9.88 4.54 26.63
N CYS A 253 10.46 5.21 25.61
CA CYS A 253 10.17 6.61 25.31
C CYS A 253 8.71 6.84 24.86
N LEU A 254 8.19 5.97 23.99
CA LEU A 254 6.80 6.01 23.55
C LEU A 254 5.82 5.73 24.67
N THR A 255 6.09 4.81 25.61
CA THR A 255 5.20 4.57 26.76
C THR A 255 5.07 5.79 27.65
N THR A 256 6.11 6.63 27.76
CA THR A 256 6.02 7.93 28.43
C THR A 256 5.13 8.89 27.65
N ALA A 257 5.28 8.97 26.33
CA ALA A 257 4.42 9.78 25.45
C ALA A 257 2.97 9.26 25.35
N ILE A 258 2.76 7.95 25.53
CA ILE A 258 1.44 7.29 25.53
C ILE A 258 0.70 7.60 26.83
N LYS A 259 1.40 7.68 27.98
CA LYS A 259 0.79 8.17 29.24
C LYS A 259 0.23 9.58 29.07
N GLU A 260 0.92 10.45 28.32
CA GLU A 260 0.41 11.78 27.99
C GLU A 260 -0.81 11.71 27.09
N ILE A 261 -0.82 10.87 26.04
CA ILE A 261 -2.01 10.69 25.18
C ILE A 261 -3.23 10.15 25.94
N PHE A 262 -3.03 9.16 26.82
CA PHE A 262 -4.12 8.64 27.66
C PHE A 262 -4.63 9.67 28.68
N SER A 263 -3.78 10.61 29.12
CA SER A 263 -4.23 11.74 29.96
C SER A 263 -5.07 12.79 29.21
N PHE A 264 -5.08 12.79 27.87
CA PHE A 264 -5.91 13.65 27.03
C PHE A 264 -7.20 12.97 26.54
N LEU A 265 -7.33 11.65 26.73
CA LEU A 265 -8.51 10.84 26.36
C LEU A 265 -9.45 10.57 27.54
N ILE A 266 -9.11 11.04 28.74
CA ILE A 266 -9.93 11.07 29.96
C ILE A 266 -10.15 12.53 30.34
#